data_AF-A0A925MHY9-F1
#
_entry.id   AF-A0A925MHY9-F1
#
_cell.length_a   1.000
_cell.length_b   1.000
_cell.length_c   1.000
_cell.angle_alpha   90.00
_cell.angle_beta   90.00
_cell.angle_gamma   90.00
#
_symmetry.space_group_name_H-M   'P 1'
#
loop_
_entity.id
_entity.type
_entity.pdbx_description
1 polymer ?
#
loop_
_entity_poly.entity_id
_entity_poly.type
_entity_poly.pdbx_seq_one_letter_code
_entity_poly.pdbx_strand_id
1 'polypeptide(L)'
;ERDLIGKVHDGRFLALMAYEAERAEHYFKEAEALLPAVDREALLPARIMAEIYRCLLEKMRAGGFKVFARRYSVSKARKLAILSKYLLAAKRTA
;
A
#
# COMPACT_ATOMS: atom_id res chain seq x y z
N GLU A 1 10.30 -22.17 -2.92
CA GLU A 1 9.65 -22.27 -1.60
C GLU A 1 10.63 -22.45 -0.43
N ARG A 2 11.56 -23.42 -0.47
CA ARG A 2 12.56 -23.63 0.60
C ARG A 2 13.30 -22.35 1.05
N ASP A 3 13.75 -21.54 0.09
CA ASP A 3 14.48 -20.30 0.37
C ASP A 3 13.63 -19.26 1.13
N LEU A 4 12.32 -19.20 0.89
CA LEU A 4 11.40 -18.31 1.61
C LEU A 4 11.20 -18.78 3.05
N ILE A 5 11.04 -20.09 3.24
CA ILE A 5 10.95 -20.71 4.58
C ILE A 5 12.24 -20.48 5.36
N GLY A 6 13.39 -20.64 4.69
CA GLY A 6 14.72 -20.36 5.22
C GLY A 6 15.03 -18.86 5.38
N LYS A 7 14.10 -17.96 5.03
CA LYS A 7 14.26 -16.50 5.12
C LYS A 7 15.49 -15.97 4.37
N VAL A 8 15.86 -16.63 3.28
CA VAL A 8 17.00 -16.23 2.43
C VAL A 8 16.66 -14.88 1.79
N HIS A 9 17.49 -13.88 2.10
CA HIS A 9 17.36 -12.52 1.57
C HIS A 9 18.54 -12.24 0.63
N ASP A 10 18.35 -12.54 -0.65
CA ASP A 10 19.34 -12.39 -1.71
C ASP A 10 18.73 -11.71 -2.96
N GLY A 11 19.48 -11.66 -4.06
CA GLY A 11 19.01 -11.05 -5.31
C GLY A 11 17.75 -11.71 -5.89
N ARG A 12 17.56 -13.02 -5.69
CA ARG A 12 16.38 -13.75 -6.20
C ARG A 12 15.14 -13.37 -5.38
N PHE A 13 15.29 -13.29 -4.07
CA PHE A 13 14.24 -12.77 -3.20
C PHE A 13 13.87 -11.32 -3.54
N LEU A 14 14.86 -10.45 -3.74
CA LEU A 14 14.61 -9.06 -4.11
C LEU A 14 13.90 -8.93 -5.46
N ALA A 15 14.27 -9.74 -6.46
CA ALA A 15 13.60 -9.78 -7.75
C ALA A 15 12.12 -10.22 -7.62
N LEU A 16 11.85 -11.25 -6.82
CA LEU A 16 10.48 -11.69 -6.50
C LEU A 16 9.69 -10.57 -5.82
N MET A 17 10.24 -9.93 -4.80
CA MET A 17 9.55 -8.85 -4.08
C MET A 17 9.31 -7.63 -4.95
N ALA A 18 10.22 -7.31 -5.87
CA ALA A 18 10.03 -6.25 -6.85
C ALA A 18 8.88 -6.56 -7.81
N TYR A 19 8.83 -7.80 -8.34
CA TYR A 19 7.74 -8.27 -9.19
C TYR A 19 6.38 -8.19 -8.48
N GLU A 20 6.27 -8.69 -7.24
CA GLU A 20 5.02 -8.61 -6.50
C GLU A 20 4.64 -7.17 -6.13
N ALA A 21 5.62 -6.32 -5.83
CA ALA A 21 5.37 -4.90 -5.56
C ALA A 21 4.88 -4.15 -6.81
N GLU A 22 5.36 -4.49 -8.00
CA GLU A 22 4.86 -3.94 -9.25
C GLU A 22 3.41 -4.36 -9.52
N ARG A 23 3.09 -5.65 -9.31
CA ARG A 23 1.72 -6.16 -9.44
C ARG A 23 0.76 -5.52 -8.45
N ALA A 24 1.17 -5.34 -7.21
CA ALA A 24 0.34 -4.66 -6.21
C ALA A 24 0.05 -3.22 -6.63
N GLU A 25 1.05 -2.49 -7.13
CA GLU A 25 0.87 -1.12 -7.64
C GLU A 25 -0.04 -1.07 -8.88
N HIS A 26 0.04 -2.07 -9.75
CA HIS A 26 -0.91 -2.23 -10.87
C HIS A 26 -2.35 -2.36 -10.36
N TYR A 27 -2.63 -3.25 -9.41
CA TYR A 27 -3.98 -3.41 -8.87
C TYR A 27 -4.50 -2.18 -8.15
N PHE A 28 -3.64 -1.40 -7.47
CA PHE A 28 -4.06 -0.12 -6.90
C PHE A 28 -4.52 0.86 -7.97
N LYS A 29 -3.80 0.95 -9.09
CA LYS A 29 -4.16 1.81 -10.23
C LYS A 29 -5.43 1.34 -10.92
N GLU A 30 -5.57 0.04 -11.16
CA GLU A 30 -6.79 -0.52 -11.76
C GLU A 30 -8.02 -0.27 -10.87
N ALA A 31 -7.90 -0.50 -9.56
CA ALA A 31 -9.00 -0.25 -8.62
C ALA A 31 -9.42 1.24 -8.60
N GLU A 32 -8.46 2.17 -8.70
CA GLU A 32 -8.75 3.60 -8.79
C GLU A 32 -9.42 3.97 -10.12
N ALA A 33 -9.01 3.35 -11.23
CA ALA A 33 -9.60 3.57 -12.55
C ALA A 33 -11.02 3.01 -12.68
N LEU A 34 -11.30 1.88 -12.03
CA LEU A 34 -12.61 1.23 -12.06
C LEU A 34 -13.64 1.86 -11.11
N LEU A 35 -13.23 2.75 -10.21
CA LEU A 35 -14.11 3.33 -9.18
C LEU A 35 -15.04 4.42 -9.76
N PRO A 36 -16.35 4.17 -9.87
CA PRO A 36 -17.30 5.16 -10.36
C PRO A 36 -17.39 6.36 -9.41
N ALA A 37 -17.67 7.55 -9.95
CA ALA A 37 -17.78 8.77 -9.15
C ALA A 37 -18.87 8.68 -8.06
N VAL A 38 -19.98 8.01 -8.36
CA VAL A 38 -21.11 7.80 -7.44
C VAL A 38 -20.74 6.99 -6.20
N ASP A 39 -19.79 6.05 -6.32
CA ASP A 39 -19.40 5.18 -5.21
C ASP A 39 -18.26 5.78 -4.35
N ARG A 40 -17.70 6.93 -4.74
CA ARG A 40 -16.51 7.52 -4.09
C ARG A 40 -16.70 7.87 -2.62
N GLU A 41 -17.91 8.27 -2.23
CA GLU A 41 -18.28 8.57 -0.84
C GLU A 41 -18.52 7.27 -0.06
N ALA A 42 -19.31 6.35 -0.61
CA ALA A 42 -19.59 5.04 0.01
C ALA A 42 -18.29 4.23 0.22
N LEU A 43 -17.33 4.35 -0.69
CA LEU A 43 -16.04 3.67 -0.64
C LEU A 43 -14.90 4.52 -0.06
N LEU A 44 -15.22 5.63 0.62
CA LEU A 44 -14.22 6.46 1.31
C LEU A 44 -13.28 5.64 2.22
N PRO A 45 -13.75 4.68 3.04
CA PRO A 45 -12.86 3.84 3.85
C PRO A 45 -11.90 3.00 3.01
N ALA A 46 -12.38 2.44 1.89
CA ALA A 46 -11.55 1.63 0.99
C ALA A 46 -10.43 2.48 0.35
N ARG A 47 -10.74 3.71 -0.05
CA ARG A 47 -9.76 4.66 -0.63
C ARG A 47 -8.69 5.06 0.39
N ILE A 48 -9.08 5.34 1.63
CA ILE A 48 -8.12 5.61 2.73
C ILE A 48 -7.19 4.42 2.94
N MET A 49 -7.75 3.20 2.98
CA MET A 49 -6.98 1.99 3.16
C MET A 49 -6.02 1.73 1.99
N ALA A 50 -6.44 1.98 0.75
CA ALA A 50 -5.57 1.89 -0.42
C ALA A 50 -4.34 2.81 -0.29
N GLU A 51 -4.51 4.06 0.15
CA GLU A 51 -3.37 4.98 0.35
C GLU A 51 -2.45 4.53 1.50
N ILE A 52 -3.00 3.96 2.59
CA ILE A 52 -2.20 3.40 3.69
C ILE A 52 -1.37 2.19 3.20
N TYR A 53 -1.98 1.29 2.43
CA TYR A 53 -1.28 0.10 1.92
C TYR A 53 -0.24 0.44 0.86
N ARG A 54 -0.51 1.37 -0.05
CA ARG A 54 0.51 1.91 -0.98
C ARG A 54 1.68 2.52 -0.23
N CYS A 55 1.41 3.32 0.82
CA CYS A 55 2.47 3.87 1.67
C CYS A 55 3.30 2.78 2.37
N LEU A 56 2.66 1.70 2.82
CA LEU A 56 3.35 0.56 3.41
C LEU A 56 4.26 -0.14 2.38
N LEU A 57 3.76 -0.37 1.17
CA LEU A 57 4.49 -1.00 0.07
C LEU A 57 5.72 -0.18 -0.32
N GLU A 58 5.58 1.13 -0.47
CA GLU A 58 6.70 2.03 -0.76
C GLU A 58 7.76 2.02 0.35
N LYS A 59 7.34 1.95 1.61
CA LYS A 59 8.28 1.80 2.73
C LYS A 59 9.02 0.46 2.69
N MET A 60 8.36 -0.63 2.30
CA MET A 60 9.01 -1.93 2.11
C MET A 60 10.05 -1.85 0.98
N ARG A 61 9.67 -1.26 -0.16
CA ARG A 61 10.52 -1.07 -1.34
C ARG A 61 11.76 -0.23 -1.01
N ALA A 62 11.58 0.96 -0.42
CA ALA A 62 12.68 1.83 0.01
C ALA A 62 13.58 1.19 1.09
N GLY A 63 13.02 0.28 1.89
CA GLY A 63 13.77 -0.46 2.90
C GLY A 63 14.46 -1.72 2.38
N GLY A 64 14.44 -2.00 1.08
CA GLY A 64 15.03 -3.21 0.49
C GLY A 64 14.34 -4.51 0.93
N PHE A 65 13.03 -4.46 1.19
CA PHE A 65 12.20 -5.61 1.57
C PHE A 65 12.79 -6.48 2.68
N LYS A 66 13.35 -5.89 3.74
CA LYS A 66 13.91 -6.60 4.91
C LYS A 66 12.81 -7.19 5.82
N VAL A 67 11.78 -7.80 5.22
CA VAL A 67 10.55 -8.27 5.88
C VAL A 67 10.78 -9.40 6.87
N PHE A 68 11.87 -10.16 6.71
CA PHE A 68 12.27 -11.19 7.66
C PHE A 68 12.97 -10.62 8.92
N ALA A 69 13.55 -9.44 8.83
CA ALA A 69 14.32 -8.81 9.91
C ALA A 69 13.52 -7.74 10.68
N ARG A 70 12.49 -7.15 10.05
CA ARG A 70 11.68 -6.10 10.67
C ARG A 70 10.24 -6.13 10.19
N ARG A 71 9.35 -5.62 11.05
CA ARG A 71 7.98 -5.31 10.67
C ARG A 71 7.89 -3.91 10.08
N TYR A 72 7.38 -3.79 8.87
CA TYR A 72 7.06 -2.50 8.28
C TYR A 72 5.70 -2.02 8.79
N SER A 73 5.59 -0.72 9.03
CA SER A 73 4.35 -0.08 9.45
C SER A 73 4.29 1.37 8.99
N VAL A 74 3.07 1.85 8.80
CA VAL A 74 2.78 3.28 8.63
C VAL A 74 2.54 3.86 10.03
N SER A 75 3.19 4.99 10.34
CA SER A 75 3.06 5.61 11.66
C SER A 75 1.63 6.08 11.91
N LYS A 76 1.22 6.14 13.17
CA LYS A 76 -0.12 6.65 13.55
C LYS A 76 -0.36 8.06 13.00
N ALA A 77 0.64 8.94 13.11
CA ALA A 77 0.59 10.29 12.56
C ALA A 77 0.34 10.30 11.04
N ARG A 78 1.03 9.44 10.28
CA ARG A 78 0.82 9.36 8.82
C ARG A 78 -0.56 8.79 8.47
N LYS A 79 -1.04 7.79 9.20
CA LYS A 79 -2.42 7.28 9.03
C LYS A 79 -3.46 8.37 9.30
N LEU A 80 -3.28 9.15 10.37
CA LEU A 80 -4.16 10.26 10.70
C LEU A 80 -4.12 11.37 9.63
N ALA A 81 -2.93 11.70 9.11
CA ALA A 81 -2.80 12.67 8.03
C ALA A 81 -3.54 12.22 6.75
N ILE A 82 -3.45 10.93 6.40
CA ILE A 82 -4.20 10.35 5.27
C ILE A 82 -5.70 10.44 5.54
N LEU A 83 -6.16 10.01 6.72
CA LEU A 83 -7.57 10.10 7.11
C LEU A 83 -8.11 11.54 6.99
N SER A 84 -7.42 12.51 7.59
CA SER A 84 -7.81 13.91 7.56
C SER A 84 -7.87 14.47 6.13
N LYS A 85 -6.91 14.10 5.27
CA LYS A 85 -6.91 14.48 3.85
C LYS A 85 -8.18 14.02 3.13
N TYR A 86 -8.60 12.77 3.32
CA TYR A 86 -9.82 12.23 2.69
C TYR A 86 -11.09 12.84 3.27
N LEU A 87 -11.17 13.02 4.59
CA LEU A 87 -12.34 13.66 5.21
C LEU A 87 -12.51 15.12 4.79
N LEU A 88 -11.42 15.88 4.65
CA LEU A 88 -11.47 17.26 4.16
C LEU A 88 -11.88 17.33 2.68
N ALA A 89 -11.48 16.36 1.87
CA ALA A 89 -11.89 16.28 0.48
C ALA A 89 -13.39 15.95 0.35
N ALA A 90 -13.89 14.96 1.08
CA ALA A 90 -15.31 14.57 1.10
C ALA A 90 -16.23 15.73 1.55
N LYS A 91 -15.81 16.50 2.57
CA LYS A 91 -16.57 17.67 3.04
C LYS A 91 -16.64 18.83 2.04
N ARG A 92 -15.78 18.87 1.02
CA ARG A 92 -15.82 19.90 -0.02
C ARG A 92 -16.70 19.52 -1.21
N THR A 93 -17.04 18.23 -1.33
CA THR A 93 -17.86 17.67 -2.41
C THR A 93 -19.30 17.38 -2.00
N ALA A 94 -19.61 17.47 -0.70
CA ALA A 94 -20.96 17.44 -0.12
C ALA A 94 -21.51 18.87 0.04
#